data_AF-A0A820NQ55-F1
#
_entry.id   AF-A0A820NQ55-F1
#
_cell.length_a   1.000
_cell.length_b   1.000
_cell.length_c   1.000
_cell.angle_alpha   90.00
_cell.angle_beta   90.00
_cell.angle_gamma   90.00
#
_symmetry.space_group_name_H-M   'P 1'
#
loop_
_entity.id
_entity.type
_entity.pdbx_description
1 polymer ?
#
loop_
_entity_poly.entity_id
_entity_poly.type
_entity_poly.pdbx_seq_one_letter_code
_entity_poly.pdbx_strand_id
1 'polypeptide(L)'
;MINNDPQQHPWHLHGYSVDFIAAGKLPHVQPLTCKQTQRRQTNEFDLDSILPLLNSTPPVLTVGDSFSIPRESYILFRFTANNPGPWFFHCHMDWHISPGMALVFSVGQNGKYKGLITSPPPNNFPMCGPRSSLKYNS
;
A
#
# COMPACT_ATOMS: atom_id res chain seq x y z
N MET A 1 8.28 -0.28 1.12
CA MET A 1 7.81 0.96 0.45
C MET A 1 8.87 2.04 0.60
N ILE A 2 9.09 2.83 -0.44
CA ILE A 2 10.14 3.87 -0.51
C ILE A 2 9.45 5.21 -0.79
N ASN A 3 9.80 6.25 -0.04
CA ASN A 3 9.37 7.63 -0.27
C ASN A 3 10.57 8.47 -0.73
N ASN A 4 10.52 8.88 -1.99
CA ASN A 4 11.51 9.79 -2.59
C ASN A 4 10.94 11.21 -2.78
N ASP A 5 9.74 11.50 -2.27
CA ASP A 5 9.16 12.82 -2.25
C ASP A 5 9.72 13.65 -1.06
N PRO A 6 9.87 14.97 -1.19
CA PRO A 6 10.26 15.84 -0.08
C PRO A 6 9.20 15.94 1.03
N GLN A 7 7.98 15.44 0.83
CA GLN A 7 6.88 15.46 1.78
C GLN A 7 6.71 14.12 2.49
N GLN A 8 6.07 14.14 3.66
CA GLN A 8 5.65 12.93 4.35
C GLN A 8 4.32 12.43 3.77
N HIS A 9 4.13 11.11 3.75
CA HIS A 9 2.88 10.51 3.28
C HIS A 9 2.31 9.55 4.34
N PRO A 10 1.13 9.82 4.93
CA PRO A 10 0.42 8.83 5.71
C PRO A 10 -0.23 7.82 4.77
N TRP A 11 0.03 6.53 4.96
CA TRP A 11 -0.56 5.43 4.20
C TRP A 11 -1.53 4.66 5.08
N HIS A 12 -2.60 4.17 4.46
CA HIS A 12 -3.63 3.37 5.11
C HIS A 12 -4.00 2.17 4.24
N LEU A 13 -4.12 0.98 4.85
CA LEU A 13 -4.55 -0.25 4.21
C LEU A 13 -5.91 -0.70 4.74
N HIS A 14 -6.90 -0.80 3.86
CA HIS A 14 -8.23 -1.29 4.22
C HIS A 14 -8.21 -2.80 4.49
N GLY A 15 -9.06 -3.26 5.40
CA GLY A 15 -9.31 -4.70 5.65
C GLY A 15 -8.21 -5.45 6.40
N TYR A 16 -7.14 -4.77 6.82
CA TYR A 16 -5.99 -5.35 7.50
C TYR A 16 -5.44 -4.42 8.59
N SER A 17 -4.88 -5.04 9.63
CA SER A 17 -3.76 -4.43 10.36
C SER A 17 -2.46 -5.06 9.84
N VAL A 18 -1.40 -4.27 9.78
CA VAL A 18 -0.09 -4.67 9.27
C VAL A 18 0.94 -4.70 10.40
N ASP A 19 1.88 -5.63 10.30
CA ASP A 19 3.08 -5.67 11.12
C ASP A 19 4.08 -4.65 10.58
N PHE A 20 4.47 -3.67 11.39
CA PHE A 20 5.58 -2.77 11.05
C PHE A 20 6.89 -3.40 11.48
N ILE A 21 7.79 -3.59 10.52
CA ILE A 21 9.01 -4.38 10.72
C ILE A 21 10.22 -3.46 10.84
N ALA A 22 10.34 -2.49 9.93
CA ALA A 22 11.49 -1.59 9.90
C ALA A 22 11.13 -0.29 9.21
N ALA A 23 11.85 0.78 9.58
CA ALA A 23 11.84 2.05 8.89
C ALA A 23 13.23 2.66 8.96
N GLY A 24 13.60 3.44 7.94
CA GLY A 24 14.91 4.07 7.90
C GLY A 24 14.98 5.18 6.87
N LYS A 25 16.02 6.02 6.95
CA LYS A 25 16.28 7.05 5.95
C LYS A 25 17.00 6.44 4.75
N LEU A 26 16.68 6.93 3.56
CA LEU A 26 17.44 6.65 2.36
C LEU A 26 18.72 7.49 2.36
N PRO A 27 19.81 7.00 1.75
CA PRO A 27 20.98 7.84 1.46
C PRO A 27 20.55 9.08 0.69
N HIS A 28 20.99 10.26 1.13
CA HIS A 28 20.61 11.52 0.50
C HIS A 28 21.08 11.55 -0.96
N VAL A 29 20.13 11.63 -1.89
CA VAL A 29 20.42 11.87 -3.30
C VAL A 29 20.50 13.38 -3.49
N GLN A 30 21.69 13.90 -3.81
CA GLN A 30 21.89 15.33 -4.08
C GLN A 30 20.87 15.80 -5.15
N PRO A 31 20.29 17.01 -5.00
CA PRO A 31 19.35 17.54 -5.98
C PRO A 31 20.00 17.58 -7.36
N LEU A 32 19.44 16.81 -8.29
CA LEU A 32 19.97 16.67 -9.64
C LEU A 32 19.83 18.02 -10.37
N THR A 33 20.94 18.55 -10.86
CA THR A 33 20.92 19.68 -11.81
C THR A 33 20.24 19.26 -13.12
N CYS A 34 19.70 20.21 -13.89
CA CYS A 34 19.03 19.92 -15.17
C CYS A 34 19.91 19.15 -16.18
N LYS A 35 21.24 19.10 -16.00
CA LYS A 35 22.15 18.28 -16.83
C LYS A 35 22.21 16.81 -16.42
N GLN A 36 21.72 16.46 -15.22
CA GLN A 36 21.74 15.11 -14.67
C GLN A 36 20.41 14.37 -14.84
N THR A 37 19.32 15.06 -15.19
CA THR A 37 18.01 14.44 -15.49
C THR A 37 18.06 13.49 -16.69
N GLN A 38 18.99 13.71 -17.61
CA GLN A 38 19.17 12.92 -18.83
C GLN A 38 19.97 11.61 -18.60
N ARG A 39 20.64 11.47 -17.45
CA ARG A 39 21.30 10.24 -17.01
C ARG A 39 20.61 9.66 -15.78
N ARG A 40 19.30 9.41 -15.87
CA ARG A 40 18.65 8.43 -14.97
C ARG A 40 19.16 7.03 -15.33
N GLN A 41 20.41 6.72 -14.97
CA GLN A 41 20.68 5.40 -14.44
C GLN A 41 20.07 5.44 -13.05
N THR A 42 18.92 4.80 -12.93
CA THR A 42 18.40 4.33 -11.66
C THR A 42 19.51 3.50 -11.03
N ASN A 43 20.36 4.12 -10.22
CA ASN A 43 21.06 3.38 -9.19
C ASN A 43 19.94 2.99 -8.24
N GLU A 44 19.28 1.89 -8.59
CA GLU A 44 18.37 1.15 -7.75
C GLU A 44 19.07 1.09 -6.39
N PHE A 45 18.45 1.70 -5.38
CA PHE A 45 18.97 1.58 -4.03
C PHE A 45 19.23 0.10 -3.81
N ASP A 46 20.46 -0.27 -3.45
CA ASP A 46 20.77 -1.66 -3.13
C ASP A 46 19.96 -2.01 -1.88
N LEU A 47 18.76 -2.54 -2.10
CA LEU A 47 17.78 -2.80 -1.05
C LEU A 47 18.32 -3.83 -0.07
N ASP A 48 19.21 -4.71 -0.51
CA ASP A 48 19.87 -5.71 0.33
C ASP A 48 20.84 -5.05 1.32
N SER A 49 21.39 -3.88 0.99
CA SER A 49 22.24 -3.09 1.89
C SER A 49 21.46 -2.22 2.89
N ILE A 50 20.19 -1.92 2.61
CA ILE A 50 19.37 -0.97 3.38
C ILE A 50 18.30 -1.67 4.23
N LEU A 51 17.75 -2.78 3.74
CA LEU A 51 16.74 -3.56 4.46
C LEU A 51 17.43 -4.47 5.48
N PRO A 52 16.85 -4.64 6.68
CA PRO A 52 17.34 -5.66 7.60
C PRO A 52 17.31 -7.02 6.90
N LEU A 53 18.38 -7.81 7.05
CA LEU A 53 18.49 -9.15 6.49
C LEU A 53 17.23 -9.95 6.85
N LEU A 54 16.42 -10.30 5.86
CA LEU A 54 15.20 -11.10 6.00
C LEU A 54 15.50 -12.60 6.25
N ASN A 55 16.73 -12.92 6.65
CA ASN A 55 17.19 -14.28 6.91
C ASN A 55 16.55 -14.89 8.16
N SER A 56 15.91 -14.07 9.00
CA SER A 56 15.09 -14.49 10.15
C SER A 56 13.76 -13.74 10.15
N THR A 57 12.77 -14.20 10.92
CA THR A 57 11.53 -13.46 11.15
C THR A 57 11.85 -12.20 11.94
N PRO A 58 11.83 -11.01 11.32
CA PRO A 58 12.23 -9.79 12.00
C PRO A 58 11.19 -9.43 13.07
N PRO A 59 11.61 -8.78 14.17
CA PRO A 59 10.70 -8.37 15.23
C PRO A 59 9.67 -7.37 14.71
N VAL A 60 8.44 -7.47 15.21
CA VAL A 60 7.38 -6.50 14.92
C VAL A 60 7.57 -5.31 15.87
N LEU A 61 7.79 -4.11 15.30
CA LEU A 61 7.95 -2.87 16.06
C LEU A 61 6.61 -2.39 16.62
N THR A 62 5.57 -2.44 15.78
CA THR A 62 4.19 -2.10 16.17
C THR A 62 3.21 -2.68 15.14
N VAL A 63 1.92 -2.65 15.46
CA VAL A 63 0.83 -3.16 14.60
C VAL A 63 -0.22 -2.07 14.44
N GLY A 64 -0.71 -1.87 13.22
CA GLY A 64 -1.77 -0.90 12.94
C GLY A 64 -2.22 -0.95 11.48
N ASP A 65 -3.25 -0.19 11.11
CA ASP A 65 -3.74 -0.09 9.73
C ASP A 65 -3.13 1.08 8.93
N SER A 66 -2.43 1.98 9.63
CA SER A 66 -1.92 3.24 9.08
C SER A 66 -0.51 3.55 9.57
N PHE A 67 0.29 4.16 8.71
CA PHE A 67 1.66 4.59 9.03
C PHE A 67 2.06 5.80 8.21
N SER A 68 2.96 6.62 8.74
CA SER A 68 3.56 7.72 7.97
C SER A 68 4.94 7.33 7.48
N ILE A 69 5.22 7.55 6.19
CA ILE A 69 6.56 7.46 5.62
C ILE A 69 7.12 8.89 5.46
N PRO A 70 8.12 9.29 6.26
CA PRO A 70 8.76 10.60 6.15
C PRO A 70 9.42 10.80 4.79
N ARG A 71 9.83 12.04 4.48
CA ARG A 71 10.63 12.34 3.29
C ARG A 71 11.90 11.48 3.21
N GLU A 72 12.31 11.14 2.00
CA GLU A 72 13.59 10.45 1.72
C GLU A 72 13.81 9.22 2.64
N SER A 73 12.79 8.38 2.78
CA SER A 73 12.80 7.27 3.75
C SER A 73 12.15 6.01 3.18
N TYR A 74 12.28 4.90 3.91
CA TYR A 74 11.61 3.64 3.61
C TYR A 74 10.87 3.12 4.83
N ILE A 75 9.87 2.29 4.56
CA ILE A 75 9.21 1.45 5.56
C ILE A 75 9.01 0.04 5.02
N LEU A 76 9.25 -0.95 5.87
CA LEU A 76 8.97 -2.35 5.66
C LEU A 76 7.80 -2.75 6.56
N PHE A 77 6.73 -3.22 5.93
CA PHE A 77 5.55 -3.74 6.61
C PHE A 77 5.18 -5.09 6.03
N ARG A 78 4.45 -5.90 6.79
CA ARG A 78 3.97 -7.22 6.40
C ARG A 78 2.49 -7.36 6.76
N PHE A 79 1.74 -8.02 5.91
CA PHE A 79 0.40 -8.49 6.22
C PHE A 79 0.18 -9.86 5.60
N THR A 80 -0.74 -10.63 6.16
CA THR A 80 -1.11 -11.95 5.63
C THR A 80 -2.31 -11.77 4.72
N ALA A 81 -2.22 -12.18 3.45
CA ALA A 81 -3.32 -12.05 2.48
C ALA A 81 -4.45 -13.08 2.72
N ASN A 82 -5.08 -13.05 3.89
CA ASN A 82 -6.09 -14.03 4.36
C ASN A 82 -7.53 -13.49 4.40
N ASN A 83 -7.76 -12.27 3.92
CA ASN A 83 -9.07 -11.63 3.88
C ASN A 83 -9.43 -11.40 2.41
N PRO A 84 -10.20 -12.30 1.76
CA PRO A 84 -10.52 -12.15 0.36
C PRO A 84 -11.29 -10.85 0.09
N GLY A 85 -10.88 -10.08 -0.93
CA GLY A 85 -11.45 -8.79 -1.24
C GLY A 85 -10.53 -7.88 -2.06
N PRO A 86 -11.09 -6.82 -2.68
CA PRO A 86 -10.32 -5.68 -3.15
C PRO A 86 -10.05 -4.72 -1.99
N TRP A 87 -8.80 -4.56 -1.59
CA TRP A 87 -8.41 -3.70 -0.47
C TRP A 87 -7.67 -2.46 -0.95
N PHE A 88 -8.24 -1.30 -0.67
CA PHE A 88 -7.67 -0.04 -1.07
C PHE A 88 -6.49 0.31 -0.18
N PHE A 89 -5.36 0.67 -0.80
CA PHE A 89 -4.14 1.06 -0.11
C PHE A 89 -3.66 2.38 -0.69
N HIS A 90 -3.69 3.42 0.12
CA HIS A 90 -3.54 4.77 -0.40
C HIS A 90 -2.92 5.72 0.60
N CYS A 91 -2.43 6.86 0.11
CA CYS A 91 -2.12 7.97 0.98
C CYS A 91 -3.41 8.53 1.58
N HIS A 92 -3.46 8.69 2.91
CA HIS A 92 -4.61 9.21 3.65
C HIS A 92 -4.66 10.74 3.69
N MET A 93 -4.19 11.37 2.60
CA MET A 93 -4.29 12.80 2.35
C MET A 93 -5.10 13.00 1.07
N ASP A 94 -6.23 13.69 1.16
CA ASP A 94 -7.21 13.80 0.06
C ASP A 94 -6.62 14.39 -1.24
N TRP A 95 -5.66 15.29 -1.08
CA TRP A 95 -4.95 15.95 -2.17
C TRP A 95 -3.85 15.06 -2.80
N HIS A 96 -3.41 13.99 -2.12
CA HIS A 96 -2.52 12.97 -2.68
C HIS A 96 -3.29 11.79 -3.28
N ILE A 97 -4.43 11.40 -2.69
CA ILE A 97 -5.25 10.32 -3.25
C ILE A 97 -5.92 10.72 -4.57
N SER A 98 -6.38 11.97 -4.68
CA SER A 98 -7.05 12.51 -5.88
C SER A 98 -6.22 12.38 -7.18
N PRO A 99 -4.91 12.70 -7.20
CA PRO A 99 -4.06 12.47 -8.38
C PRO A 99 -3.62 11.01 -8.57
N GLY A 100 -4.05 10.08 -7.71
CA GLY A 100 -3.83 8.64 -7.89
C GLY A 100 -2.72 8.03 -7.04
N MET A 101 -2.36 8.62 -5.89
CA MET A 101 -1.43 8.00 -4.92
C MET A 101 -2.09 6.86 -4.15
N ALA A 102 -2.46 5.82 -4.88
CA ALA A 102 -3.20 4.68 -4.38
C ALA A 102 -2.97 3.44 -5.24
N LEU A 103 -3.24 2.28 -4.66
CA LEU A 103 -3.31 0.99 -5.33
C LEU A 103 -4.38 0.12 -4.66
N VAL A 104 -4.72 -1.00 -5.30
CA VAL A 104 -5.66 -1.98 -4.76
C VAL A 104 -4.97 -3.34 -4.64
N PHE A 105 -4.97 -3.91 -3.44
CA PHE A 105 -4.63 -5.32 -3.25
C PHE A 105 -5.83 -6.19 -3.58
N SER A 106 -5.70 -6.97 -4.64
CA SER A 106 -6.66 -8.00 -5.03
C SER A 106 -6.32 -9.30 -4.29
N VAL A 107 -7.07 -9.61 -3.23
CA VAL A 107 -6.89 -10.84 -2.46
C VAL A 107 -8.00 -11.82 -2.83
N GLY A 108 -7.66 -12.89 -3.54
CA GLY A 108 -8.60 -13.92 -3.98
C GLY A 108 -8.17 -15.31 -3.55
N GLN A 109 -9.12 -16.23 -3.44
CA GLN A 109 -8.82 -17.66 -3.35
C GLN A 109 -8.71 -18.20 -4.77
N ASN A 110 -7.51 -18.67 -5.17
CA ASN A 110 -7.23 -19.15 -6.54
C ASN A 110 -7.60 -18.13 -7.62
N GLY A 111 -7.29 -16.84 -7.38
CA GLY A 111 -7.59 -15.75 -8.30
C GLY A 111 -9.09 -15.40 -8.42
N LYS A 112 -9.94 -15.92 -7.54
CA LYS A 112 -11.39 -15.67 -7.54
C LYS A 112 -11.87 -15.13 -6.20
N TYR A 113 -12.89 -14.26 -6.28
CA TYR A 113 -13.60 -13.67 -5.15
C TYR A 113 -14.88 -14.45 -4.83
N LYS A 114 -14.78 -15.78 -4.63
CA LYS A 114 -15.98 -16.58 -4.34
C LYS A 114 -16.50 -16.26 -2.95
N GLY A 115 -17.80 -15.95 -2.85
CA GLY A 115 -18.49 -15.79 -1.58
C GLY A 115 -18.16 -14.52 -0.81
N LEU A 116 -17.68 -13.45 -1.48
CA LEU A 116 -17.51 -12.14 -0.79
C LEU A 116 -18.83 -11.46 -0.47
N ILE A 117 -19.81 -11.64 -1.34
CA ILE A 117 -21.14 -11.04 -1.21
C ILE A 117 -22.13 -12.19 -1.06
N THR A 118 -22.24 -12.70 0.17
CA THR A 118 -23.16 -13.78 0.55
C THR A 118 -24.55 -13.25 0.91
N SER A 119 -24.70 -11.94 1.06
CA SER A 119 -25.98 -11.30 1.38
C SER A 119 -26.13 -10.02 0.57
N PRO A 120 -27.35 -9.70 0.11
CA PRO A 120 -27.60 -8.46 -0.59
C PRO A 120 -27.36 -7.26 0.36
N PRO A 121 -26.84 -6.12 -0.15
CA PRO A 121 -26.64 -4.93 0.67
C PRO A 121 -28.00 -4.43 1.18
N PRO A 122 -28.08 -3.58 2.22
CA PRO A 122 -29.36 -3.03 2.68
C PRO A 122 -30.20 -2.41 1.54
N ASN A 123 -31.53 -2.41 1.66
CA ASN A 123 -32.42 -1.91 0.60
C ASN A 123 -32.13 -0.46 0.20
N ASN A 124 -31.66 0.36 1.15
CA ASN A 124 -31.34 1.77 0.95
C ASN A 124 -29.84 2.02 0.74
N PHE A 125 -29.05 1.00 0.42
CA PHE A 125 -27.63 1.19 0.15
C PHE A 125 -27.46 1.95 -1.18
N PRO A 126 -26.83 3.14 -1.17
CA PRO A 126 -26.61 3.89 -2.40
C PRO A 126 -25.70 3.09 -3.32
N MET A 127 -26.15 2.88 -4.55
CA MET A 127 -25.40 2.12 -5.54
C MET A 127 -25.46 2.79 -6.89
N CYS A 128 -24.37 2.66 -7.64
CA CYS A 128 -24.38 3.01 -9.05
C CYS A 128 -25.08 1.90 -9.83
N GLY A 129 -26.11 2.25 -10.61
CA GLY A 129 -26.86 1.32 -11.44
C GLY A 129 -27.99 0.57 -10.72
N PRO A 130 -28.69 -0.33 -11.43
CA PRO A 130 -29.85 -1.04 -10.89
C PRO A 130 -29.44 -2.20 -9.98
N ARG A 131 -30.17 -2.40 -8.86
CA ARG A 131 -29.93 -3.50 -7.91
C ARG A 131 -29.99 -4.90 -8.53
N SER A 132 -30.76 -5.07 -9.60
CA SER A 132 -30.87 -6.32 -10.36
C SER A 132 -29.59 -6.75 -11.07
N SER A 133 -28.60 -5.86 -11.25
CA SER A 133 -27.32 -6.22 -11.88
C SER A 133 -26.33 -6.86 -10.93
N LEU A 134 -26.62 -6.90 -9.62
CA LEU A 134 -25.74 -7.52 -8.63
C LEU A 134 -25.87 -9.05 -8.72
N LYS A 135 -24.76 -9.71 -9.03
CA LYS A 135 -24.67 -11.18 -9.01
C LYS A 135 -24.23 -11.63 -7.62
N TYR A 136 -25.17 -12.18 -6.85
CA TYR A 136 -24.86 -12.90 -5.61
C TYR A 136 -24.67 -14.37 -5.97
N ASN A 137 -23.56 -14.98 -5.54
CA ASN A 137 -23.44 -16.42 -5.62
C ASN A 137 -24.31 -17.00 -4.50
N SER A 138 -25.50 -17.49 -4.86
CA SER A 138 -26.27 -18.43 -4.06
C SER A 138 -25.58 -19.78 -4.01
#